data_AF-A0A8H5Y1B8-F1
#
_entry.id   AF-A0A8H5Y1B8-F1
#
_cell.length_a   1.000
_cell.length_b   1.000
_cell.length_c   1.000
_cell.angle_alpha   90.00
_cell.angle_beta   90.00
_cell.angle_gamma   90.00
#
_symmetry.space_group_name_H-M   'P 1'
#
loop_
_entity.id
_entity.type
_entity.pdbx_description
1 polymer ?
#
loop_
_entity_poly.entity_id
_entity_poly.type
_entity_poly.pdbx_seq_one_letter_code
_entity_poly.pdbx_strand_id
1 'polypeptide(L)'
;MSPGQSSGRGGRKFCASAFDRKLSFTSDLTTHTPNAGDSPETLESKWQTFATIESYKRLAIRAFLHDMQTSIVSWKGPTLAYSQLDFALPAARDLWKASNSQVWWDLNLAKGAFPPTGFPRLSDVRDCQFVMTEQNTWVDTESCCKTALHGLWGQIWTYRNAIAQCHHAAPDRPGSDVPEWARSLYQELYEGLRKLSTQLKSAQTPKPELSLLSDFFMMIIHVSLDDVQRLAGRKGDEESRRATQLLESTWLPGPESRYAAWHAGQVLRYAQECTPTTLRGFNAMVVYLASLTLWAYGLLSQRTANGDQGMGQEVLSLNEPETRETTMFLELGQGNPSLSSPEGLRLQLEPVSNYVAVLSLVKLIFRQNYPVANEAMPPLVESLCRQLGDLQGGLEGYVVMKTL
;
A
#
# COMPACT_ATOMS: atom_id res chain seq x y z
N MET A 1 -51.95 14.70 31.58
CA MET A 1 -51.99 13.24 31.85
C MET A 1 -51.40 12.53 30.65
N SER A 2 -50.18 12.01 30.80
CA SER A 2 -49.60 10.97 29.94
C SER A 2 -50.34 9.62 30.17
N PRO A 3 -49.95 8.48 29.58
CA PRO A 3 -49.29 8.19 28.28
C PRO A 3 -49.94 7.00 27.53
N GLY A 4 -49.50 6.75 26.29
CA GLY A 4 -49.62 5.45 25.60
C GLY A 4 -48.27 5.03 25.05
N GLN A 5 -47.74 3.90 25.55
CA GLN A 5 -46.44 3.32 25.25
C GLN A 5 -46.38 2.69 23.85
N SER A 6 -45.21 2.71 23.21
CA SER A 6 -44.74 1.53 22.47
C SER A 6 -43.20 1.41 22.47
N SER A 7 -42.76 0.29 23.07
CA SER A 7 -41.75 -0.66 22.58
C SER A 7 -40.38 -0.15 22.12
N GLY A 8 -39.38 -0.43 22.96
CA GLY A 8 -37.97 -0.20 22.66
C GLY A 8 -37.38 -1.13 21.60
N ARG A 9 -36.46 -0.57 20.82
CA ARG A 9 -35.41 -1.32 20.12
C ARG A 9 -34.08 -0.97 20.76
N GLY A 10 -33.55 -1.92 21.52
CA GLY A 10 -32.16 -1.93 21.99
C GLY A 10 -31.22 -2.03 20.80
N GLY A 11 -30.78 -0.88 20.28
CA GLY A 11 -29.62 -0.79 19.42
C GLY A 11 -28.38 -1.08 20.26
N ARG A 12 -27.76 -2.25 20.04
CA ARG A 12 -26.47 -2.60 20.63
C ARG A 12 -25.43 -1.60 20.13
N LYS A 13 -25.15 -0.58 20.95
CA LYS A 13 -23.91 0.19 20.90
C LYS A 13 -22.78 -0.77 21.25
N PHE A 14 -22.05 -1.25 20.26
CA PHE A 14 -20.78 -1.95 20.49
C PHE A 14 -19.64 -1.06 20.00
N CYS A 15 -18.68 -0.84 20.90
CA CYS A 15 -17.35 -0.27 20.72
C CYS A 15 -17.23 1.22 20.34
N ALA A 16 -17.34 2.08 21.37
CA ALA A 16 -16.55 3.32 21.45
C ALA A 16 -16.38 3.82 22.90
N SER A 17 -17.17 3.34 23.86
CA SER A 17 -17.19 3.88 25.24
C SER A 17 -16.18 3.27 26.21
N ALA A 18 -15.32 2.34 25.78
CA ALA A 18 -14.30 1.74 26.66
C ALA A 18 -13.00 2.56 26.73
N PHE A 19 -12.83 3.56 25.86
CA PHE A 19 -11.61 4.38 25.76
C PHE A 19 -11.66 5.69 26.57
N ASP A 20 -12.78 6.02 27.22
CA ASP A 20 -13.15 7.43 27.38
C ASP A 20 -12.90 8.10 28.75
N ARG A 21 -12.17 7.53 29.74
CA ARG A 21 -11.99 8.25 31.03
C ARG A 21 -10.65 8.19 31.78
N LYS A 22 -9.63 7.44 31.34
CA LYS A 22 -8.38 7.33 32.13
C LYS A 22 -7.05 7.44 31.39
N LEU A 23 -7.04 7.50 30.06
CA LEU A 23 -5.81 7.61 29.26
C LEU A 23 -5.93 8.84 28.36
N SER A 24 -5.67 10.01 28.94
CA SER A 24 -5.55 11.24 28.16
C SER A 24 -4.21 11.22 27.43
N PHE A 25 -4.18 10.75 26.18
CA PHE A 25 -2.98 10.74 25.32
C PHE A 25 -2.46 12.16 24.98
N THR A 26 -3.15 13.20 25.45
CA THR A 26 -2.81 14.62 25.24
C THR A 26 -1.69 15.12 26.15
N SER A 27 -1.33 14.40 27.22
CA SER A 27 -0.29 14.79 28.19
C SER A 27 1.00 13.95 28.11
N ASP A 28 1.17 13.16 27.04
CA ASP A 28 2.07 12.00 26.95
C ASP A 28 3.58 12.23 27.20
N LEU A 29 4.10 13.46 27.19
CA LEU A 29 5.56 13.64 27.04
C LEU A 29 6.32 14.07 28.31
N THR A 30 5.70 14.74 29.27
CA THR A 30 6.44 15.29 30.42
C THR A 30 6.32 14.45 31.69
N THR A 31 5.33 13.56 31.78
CA THR A 31 5.05 12.82 33.02
C THR A 31 5.73 11.44 33.07
N HIS A 32 6.30 10.97 31.95
CA HIS A 32 6.79 9.61 31.81
C HIS A 32 8.24 9.52 31.32
N THR A 33 8.98 10.62 31.32
CA THR A 33 10.42 10.61 31.07
C THR A 33 11.18 10.27 32.36
N PRO A 34 12.19 9.38 32.28
CA PRO A 34 13.04 9.10 33.42
C PRO A 34 13.88 10.34 33.81
N ASN A 35 13.98 10.64 35.10
CA ASN A 35 14.82 11.72 35.65
C ASN A 35 15.95 11.19 36.53
N ALA A 36 17.09 11.87 36.55
CA ALA A 36 18.29 11.45 37.30
C ALA A 36 18.10 11.39 38.84
N GLY A 37 17.01 11.97 39.36
CA GLY A 37 16.63 11.92 40.77
C GLY A 37 15.54 10.90 41.10
N ASP A 38 15.11 10.07 40.15
CA ASP A 38 14.06 9.08 40.39
C ASP A 38 14.57 7.94 41.30
N SER A 39 13.78 7.58 42.32
CA SER A 39 14.05 6.36 43.10
C SER A 39 13.81 5.10 42.25
N PRO A 40 14.36 3.93 42.61
CA PRO A 40 14.10 2.68 41.90
C PRO A 40 12.60 2.37 41.73
N GLU A 41 11.79 2.63 42.76
CA GLU A 41 10.34 2.42 42.75
C GLU A 41 9.64 3.42 41.83
N THR A 42 10.12 4.66 41.81
CA THR A 42 9.59 5.71 40.93
C THR A 42 9.89 5.40 39.47
N LEU A 43 11.10 4.94 39.19
CA LEU A 43 11.53 4.54 37.85
C LEU A 43 10.73 3.35 37.34
N GLU A 44 10.52 2.33 38.19
CA GLU A 44 9.69 1.17 37.88
C GLU A 44 8.24 1.58 37.55
N SER A 45 7.64 2.44 38.38
CA SER A 45 6.28 2.96 38.17
C SER A 45 6.15 3.74 36.85
N LYS A 46 7.13 4.60 36.54
CA LYS A 46 7.18 5.35 35.26
C LYS A 46 7.31 4.41 34.07
N TRP A 47 8.20 3.42 34.14
CA TRP A 47 8.39 2.44 33.08
C TRP A 47 7.13 1.60 32.81
N GLN A 48 6.45 1.12 33.86
CA GLN A 48 5.19 0.39 33.71
C GLN A 48 4.09 1.24 33.07
N THR A 49 4.03 2.52 33.43
CA THR A 49 3.08 3.46 32.83
C THR A 49 3.40 3.72 31.36
N PHE A 50 4.67 3.98 31.03
CA PHE A 50 5.17 4.10 29.66
C PHE A 50 4.82 2.87 28.84
N ALA A 51 5.12 1.67 29.35
CA ALA A 51 4.83 0.42 28.68
C ALA A 51 3.32 0.26 28.43
N THR A 52 2.49 0.59 29.41
CA THR A 52 1.02 0.55 29.27
C THR A 52 0.54 1.48 28.16
N ILE A 53 0.99 2.73 28.13
CA ILE A 53 0.62 3.71 27.09
C ILE A 53 1.07 3.26 25.70
N GLU A 54 2.33 2.84 25.56
CA GLU A 54 2.88 2.33 24.29
C GLU A 54 2.14 1.08 23.80
N SER A 55 1.70 0.21 24.71
CA SER A 55 0.87 -0.94 24.38
C SER A 55 -0.42 -0.51 23.68
N TYR A 56 -1.11 0.49 24.23
CA TYR A 56 -2.36 0.99 23.67
C TYR A 56 -2.15 1.70 22.33
N LYS A 57 -1.12 2.54 22.18
CA LYS A 57 -0.79 3.19 20.91
C LYS A 57 -0.55 2.17 19.81
N ARG A 58 0.28 1.16 20.09
CA ARG A 58 0.65 0.11 19.14
C ARG A 58 -0.52 -0.81 18.81
N LEU A 59 -1.41 -1.06 19.78
CA LEU A 59 -2.67 -1.77 19.54
C LEU A 59 -3.61 -0.98 18.63
N ALA A 60 -3.78 0.32 18.86
CA ALA A 60 -4.59 1.20 18.01
C ALA A 60 -4.06 1.24 16.58
N ILE A 61 -2.75 1.41 16.40
CA ILE A 61 -2.07 1.32 15.10
C ILE A 61 -2.33 -0.04 14.45
N ARG A 62 -2.20 -1.15 15.20
CA ARG A 62 -2.39 -2.49 14.66
C ARG A 62 -3.83 -2.71 14.17
N ALA A 63 -4.82 -2.25 14.94
CA ALA A 63 -6.23 -2.33 14.58
C ALA A 63 -6.52 -1.49 13.32
N PHE A 64 -5.99 -0.27 13.27
CA PHE A 64 -6.07 0.61 12.11
C PHE A 64 -5.46 -0.04 10.85
N LEU A 65 -4.22 -0.54 10.94
CA LEU A 65 -3.56 -1.20 9.82
C LEU A 65 -4.35 -2.41 9.33
N HIS A 66 -4.92 -3.20 10.24
CA HIS A 66 -5.76 -4.34 9.88
C HIS A 66 -7.03 -3.92 9.13
N ASP A 67 -7.71 -2.87 9.59
CA ASP A 67 -8.89 -2.31 8.89
C ASP A 67 -8.51 -1.85 7.47
N MET A 68 -7.46 -1.04 7.33
CA MET A 68 -6.98 -0.55 6.04
C MET A 68 -6.62 -1.69 5.08
N GLN A 69 -5.87 -2.68 5.55
CA GLN A 69 -5.44 -3.83 4.73
C GLN A 69 -6.63 -4.67 4.28
N THR A 70 -7.58 -4.94 5.17
CA THR A 70 -8.80 -5.70 4.85
C THR A 70 -9.68 -4.92 3.87
N SER A 71 -9.80 -3.62 4.08
CA SER A 71 -10.54 -2.68 3.24
C SER A 71 -9.95 -2.60 1.82
N ILE A 72 -8.63 -2.51 1.67
CA ILE A 72 -7.92 -2.56 0.39
C ILE A 72 -8.15 -3.88 -0.34
N VAL A 73 -7.88 -5.02 0.33
CA VAL A 73 -7.99 -6.35 -0.29
C VAL A 73 -9.43 -6.67 -0.70
N SER A 74 -10.41 -6.17 0.07
CA SER A 74 -11.83 -6.35 -0.23
C SER A 74 -12.37 -5.29 -1.20
N TRP A 75 -11.56 -4.30 -1.56
CA TRP A 75 -11.95 -3.10 -2.32
C TRP A 75 -13.22 -2.45 -1.78
N LYS A 76 -13.20 -2.10 -0.49
CA LYS A 76 -14.28 -1.42 0.23
C LYS A 76 -13.74 -0.21 0.96
N GLY A 77 -14.62 0.70 1.36
CA GLY A 77 -14.23 1.84 2.19
C GLY A 77 -13.74 1.41 3.57
N PRO A 78 -12.74 2.09 4.14
CA PRO A 78 -12.28 1.80 5.49
C PRO A 78 -13.35 2.14 6.53
N THR A 79 -13.29 1.47 7.68
CA THR A 79 -14.20 1.75 8.81
C THR A 79 -13.59 2.72 9.82
N LEU A 80 -12.27 2.72 9.94
CA LEU A 80 -11.52 3.62 10.80
C LEU A 80 -10.97 4.80 9.99
N ALA A 81 -10.97 5.99 10.59
CA ALA A 81 -10.37 7.17 9.98
C ALA A 81 -8.97 7.39 10.56
N TYR A 82 -8.02 7.84 9.73
CA TYR A 82 -6.66 8.14 10.18
C TYR A 82 -6.62 9.18 11.30
N SER A 83 -7.51 10.17 11.25
CA SER A 83 -7.66 11.21 12.29
C SER A 83 -8.10 10.68 13.66
N GLN A 84 -8.55 9.43 13.75
CA GLN A 84 -8.85 8.80 15.05
C GLN A 84 -7.59 8.36 15.80
N LEU A 85 -6.44 8.30 15.12
CA LEU A 85 -5.14 8.04 15.73
C LEU A 85 -4.54 9.33 16.29
N ASP A 86 -5.25 9.92 17.26
CA ASP A 86 -4.89 11.21 17.84
C ASP A 86 -3.99 11.04 19.08
N PHE A 87 -2.75 10.64 18.86
CA PHE A 87 -1.74 10.49 19.92
C PHE A 87 -0.33 10.83 19.40
N ALA A 88 0.59 11.09 20.33
CA ALA A 88 2.00 11.32 20.04
C ALA A 88 2.64 10.07 19.43
N LEU A 89 3.63 10.26 18.53
CA LEU A 89 4.30 9.17 17.83
C LEU A 89 4.76 8.05 18.79
N PRO A 90 4.61 6.76 18.40
CA PRO A 90 5.12 5.65 19.18
C PRO A 90 6.63 5.78 19.43
N ALA A 91 7.04 5.51 20.66
CA ALA A 91 8.44 5.51 21.04
C ALA A 91 9.25 4.47 20.25
N ALA A 92 10.56 4.68 20.14
CA ALA A 92 11.49 3.81 19.43
C ALA A 92 11.37 2.35 19.91
N ARG A 93 11.64 1.43 18.98
CA ARG A 93 11.41 -0.01 19.19
C ARG A 93 12.27 -0.60 20.30
N ASP A 94 13.46 -0.05 20.53
CA ASP A 94 14.36 -0.45 21.62
C ASP A 94 13.82 -0.02 22.99
N LEU A 95 13.32 1.22 23.12
CA LEU A 95 12.64 1.70 24.34
C LEU A 95 11.41 0.85 24.65
N TRP A 96 10.58 0.56 23.64
CA TRP A 96 9.40 -0.30 23.80
C TRP A 96 9.76 -1.73 24.24
N LYS A 97 10.86 -2.29 23.74
CA LYS A 97 11.30 -3.65 24.03
C LYS A 97 12.16 -3.77 25.30
N ALA A 98 12.40 -2.67 26.02
CA ALA A 98 13.18 -2.72 27.24
C ALA A 98 12.60 -3.74 28.23
N SER A 99 13.43 -4.65 28.73
CA SER A 99 13.00 -5.78 29.55
C SER A 99 12.64 -5.41 30.99
N ASN A 100 13.15 -4.28 31.47
CA ASN A 100 12.91 -3.73 32.80
C ASN A 100 13.19 -2.22 32.81
N SER A 101 12.83 -1.59 33.91
CA SER A 101 12.99 -0.14 34.14
C SER A 101 14.43 0.35 34.06
N GLN A 102 15.42 -0.44 34.51
CA GLN A 102 16.84 -0.07 34.41
C GLN A 102 17.33 -0.05 32.96
N VAL A 103 17.02 -1.08 32.16
CA VAL A 103 17.38 -1.11 30.74
C VAL A 103 16.70 0.04 29.99
N TRP A 104 15.45 0.34 30.33
CA TRP A 104 14.74 1.49 29.75
C TRP A 104 15.40 2.82 30.12
N TRP A 105 15.86 2.99 31.35
CA TRP A 105 16.65 4.14 31.79
C TRP A 105 17.95 4.28 30.98
N ASP A 106 18.75 3.23 30.90
CA ASP A 106 20.04 3.24 30.21
C ASP A 106 19.89 3.64 28.73
N LEU A 107 18.83 3.14 28.07
CA LEU A 107 18.49 3.50 26.69
C LEU A 107 18.07 4.98 26.55
N ASN A 108 17.30 5.52 27.50
CA ASN A 108 16.95 6.94 27.51
C ASN A 108 18.20 7.82 27.66
N LEU A 109 19.12 7.44 28.56
CA LEU A 109 20.37 8.17 28.79
C LEU A 109 21.25 8.16 27.53
N ALA A 110 21.34 7.02 26.84
CA ALA A 110 22.12 6.88 25.61
C ALA A 110 21.58 7.72 24.44
N LYS A 111 20.26 7.96 24.39
CA LYS A 111 19.62 8.78 23.35
C LYS A 111 19.74 10.29 23.59
N GLY A 112 20.18 10.71 24.78
CA GLY A 112 20.49 12.10 25.09
C GLY A 112 19.27 12.95 25.46
N ALA A 113 19.34 14.26 25.19
CA ALA A 113 18.28 15.20 25.56
C ALA A 113 17.03 15.00 24.70
N PHE A 114 15.88 15.06 25.36
CA PHE A 114 14.58 15.00 24.71
C PHE A 114 14.38 16.22 23.78
N PRO A 115 13.74 16.06 22.60
CA PRO A 115 13.47 17.19 21.72
C PRO A 115 12.63 18.27 22.43
N PRO A 116 13.09 19.54 22.48
CA PRO A 116 12.42 20.59 23.25
C PRO A 116 11.02 20.94 22.70
N THR A 117 10.76 20.64 21.43
CA THR A 117 9.46 20.84 20.77
C THR A 117 8.45 19.72 21.04
N GLY A 118 8.86 18.65 21.75
CA GLY A 118 8.07 17.43 21.90
C GLY A 118 8.00 16.60 20.61
N PHE A 119 7.28 15.48 20.66
CA PHE A 119 7.00 14.63 19.51
C PHE A 119 5.75 15.12 18.77
N PRO A 120 5.76 15.08 17.43
CA PRO A 120 4.58 15.32 16.62
C PRO A 120 3.44 14.35 16.97
N ARG A 121 2.24 14.64 16.50
CA ARG A 121 1.17 13.63 16.46
C ARG A 121 1.34 12.74 15.25
N LEU A 122 0.73 11.55 15.31
CA LEU A 122 0.72 10.64 14.18
C LEU A 122 0.07 11.26 12.93
N SER A 123 -0.95 12.09 13.12
CA SER A 123 -1.58 12.87 12.04
C SER A 123 -0.58 13.70 11.24
N ASP A 124 0.49 14.15 11.88
CA ASP A 124 1.41 15.14 11.31
C ASP A 124 2.50 14.47 10.45
N VAL A 125 2.69 13.15 10.55
CA VAL A 125 3.81 12.41 9.92
C VAL A 125 3.98 12.74 8.44
N ARG A 126 2.88 12.91 7.69
CA ARG A 126 2.92 13.22 6.26
C ARG A 126 3.65 14.53 5.95
N ASP A 127 3.49 15.51 6.82
CA ASP A 127 4.03 16.86 6.66
C ASP A 127 5.25 17.09 7.58
N CYS A 128 5.60 16.09 8.40
CA CYS A 128 6.59 16.22 9.45
C CYS A 128 7.99 15.80 9.00
N GLN A 129 8.85 16.79 8.76
CA GLN A 129 10.27 16.56 8.48
C GLN A 129 10.97 15.81 9.63
N PHE A 130 10.52 16.00 10.88
CA PHE A 130 11.08 15.39 12.10
C PHE A 130 11.12 13.85 12.09
N VAL A 131 10.16 13.21 11.44
CA VAL A 131 10.12 11.73 11.34
C VAL A 131 11.18 11.20 10.38
N MET A 132 11.58 12.04 9.43
CA MET A 132 12.42 11.67 8.28
C MET A 132 13.83 12.27 8.36
N THR A 133 14.16 13.04 9.41
CA THR A 133 15.52 13.56 9.61
C THR A 133 16.48 12.51 10.17
N GLU A 134 17.76 12.67 9.82
CA GLU A 134 18.88 11.72 9.97
C GLU A 134 19.20 11.25 11.41
N GLN A 135 18.50 11.74 12.44
CA GLN A 135 18.84 11.49 13.86
C GLN A 135 17.64 11.13 14.75
N ASN A 136 16.48 10.78 14.19
CA ASN A 136 15.33 10.42 15.02
C ASN A 136 15.47 9.01 15.63
N THR A 137 16.20 8.93 16.75
CA THR A 137 16.38 7.70 17.53
C THR A 137 15.26 7.46 18.53
N TRP A 138 14.28 8.36 18.63
CA TRP A 138 13.27 8.38 19.68
C TRP A 138 11.94 7.79 19.25
N VAL A 139 11.70 7.68 17.94
CA VAL A 139 10.41 7.26 17.37
C VAL A 139 10.55 5.97 16.58
N ASP A 140 9.50 5.15 16.60
CA ASP A 140 9.36 4.02 15.67
C ASP A 140 8.98 4.53 14.27
N THR A 141 9.97 5.06 13.55
CA THR A 141 9.78 5.66 12.22
C THR A 141 9.11 4.71 11.25
N GLU A 142 9.51 3.44 11.22
CA GLU A 142 8.93 2.44 10.31
C GLU A 142 7.42 2.28 10.53
N SER A 143 6.99 2.12 11.79
CA SER A 143 5.58 2.01 12.12
C SER A 143 4.82 3.29 11.81
N CYS A 144 5.42 4.47 12.06
CA CYS A 144 4.81 5.75 11.75
C CYS A 144 4.59 5.93 10.24
N CYS A 145 5.64 5.75 9.43
CA CYS A 145 5.57 5.86 7.97
C CYS A 145 4.57 4.87 7.39
N LYS A 146 4.59 3.62 7.86
CA LYS A 146 3.64 2.60 7.43
C LYS A 146 2.20 3.00 7.74
N THR A 147 1.95 3.55 8.93
CA THR A 147 0.60 3.97 9.34
C THR A 147 0.14 5.18 8.56
N ALA A 148 1.02 6.15 8.30
CA ALA A 148 0.74 7.31 7.47
C ALA A 148 0.40 6.93 6.02
N LEU A 149 1.16 6.00 5.42
CA LEU A 149 0.87 5.46 4.08
C LEU A 149 -0.53 4.83 4.03
N HIS A 150 -0.88 3.98 5.00
CA HIS A 150 -2.22 3.40 5.07
C HIS A 150 -3.30 4.45 5.36
N GLY A 151 -2.96 5.54 6.05
CA GLY A 151 -3.81 6.73 6.26
C GLY A 151 -4.35 7.35 4.98
N LEU A 152 -3.61 7.23 3.88
CA LEU A 152 -4.01 7.77 2.56
C LEU A 152 -5.10 6.94 1.88
N TRP A 153 -5.31 5.69 2.30
CA TRP A 153 -6.27 4.80 1.65
C TRP A 153 -7.69 5.36 1.65
N GLY A 154 -8.17 5.96 2.76
CA GLY A 154 -9.52 6.53 2.80
C GLY A 154 -9.76 7.64 1.77
N GLN A 155 -8.74 8.45 1.50
CA GLN A 155 -8.78 9.49 0.48
C GLN A 155 -8.70 8.89 -0.93
N ILE A 156 -7.81 7.92 -1.15
CA ILE A 156 -7.73 7.18 -2.43
C ILE A 156 -9.08 6.51 -2.74
N TRP A 157 -9.69 5.83 -1.77
CA TRP A 157 -11.01 5.22 -1.90
C TRP A 157 -12.08 6.24 -2.31
N THR A 158 -12.08 7.42 -1.67
CA THR A 158 -13.00 8.52 -1.98
C THR A 158 -12.83 9.00 -3.42
N TYR A 159 -11.58 9.21 -3.84
CA TYR A 159 -11.25 9.58 -5.22
C TYR A 159 -11.69 8.50 -6.23
N ARG A 160 -11.31 7.24 -6.01
CA ARG A 160 -11.63 6.12 -6.92
C ARG A 160 -13.14 5.95 -7.08
N ASN A 161 -13.92 6.10 -6.02
CA ASN A 161 -15.38 6.05 -6.10
C ASN A 161 -16.00 7.20 -6.89
N ALA A 162 -15.42 8.40 -6.79
CA ALA A 162 -15.90 9.55 -7.53
C ALA A 162 -15.73 9.35 -9.04
N ILE A 163 -14.56 8.84 -9.47
CA ILE A 163 -14.27 8.63 -10.89
C ILE A 163 -14.92 7.36 -11.46
N ALA A 164 -15.20 6.35 -10.63
CA ALA A 164 -15.88 5.12 -11.08
C ALA A 164 -17.26 5.43 -11.71
N GLN A 165 -17.98 6.41 -11.17
CA GLN A 165 -19.28 6.84 -11.70
C GLN A 165 -19.16 7.44 -13.10
N CYS A 166 -18.03 8.08 -13.42
CA CYS A 166 -17.75 8.63 -14.74
C CYS A 166 -17.47 7.52 -15.76
N HIS A 167 -16.72 6.48 -15.37
CA HIS A 167 -16.38 5.36 -16.26
C HIS A 167 -17.56 4.41 -16.54
N HIS A 168 -18.52 4.31 -15.62
CA HIS A 168 -19.71 3.48 -15.77
C HIS A 168 -20.93 4.22 -16.37
N ALA A 169 -20.78 5.49 -16.74
CA ALA A 169 -21.87 6.25 -17.38
C ALA A 169 -22.17 5.68 -18.78
N ALA A 170 -23.47 5.52 -19.09
CA ALA A 170 -23.91 5.02 -20.39
C ALA A 170 -23.48 5.96 -21.54
N PRO A 171 -23.18 5.42 -22.74
CA PRO A 171 -22.71 6.21 -23.89
C PRO A 171 -23.68 7.33 -24.32
N ASP A 172 -24.96 7.23 -23.98
CA ASP A 172 -25.99 8.24 -24.26
C ASP A 172 -25.94 9.47 -23.33
N ARG A 173 -25.03 9.50 -22.35
CA ARG A 173 -24.76 10.67 -21.50
C ARG A 173 -23.32 11.13 -21.67
N PRO A 174 -23.01 11.91 -22.72
CA PRO A 174 -21.70 12.52 -22.85
C PRO A 174 -21.54 13.55 -21.73
N GLY A 175 -20.57 13.35 -20.84
CA GLY A 175 -20.11 14.39 -19.91
C GLY A 175 -20.40 14.18 -18.43
N SER A 176 -20.16 12.99 -17.86
CA SER A 176 -19.78 12.98 -16.44
C SER A 176 -18.29 13.26 -16.34
N ASP A 177 -17.91 14.51 -16.58
CA ASP A 177 -16.54 14.96 -16.31
C ASP A 177 -16.17 14.64 -14.87
N VAL A 178 -14.91 14.26 -14.64
CA VAL A 178 -14.40 14.06 -13.29
C VAL A 178 -14.67 15.33 -12.47
N PRO A 179 -15.34 15.26 -11.31
CA PRO A 179 -15.62 16.44 -10.52
C PRO A 179 -14.33 17.21 -10.17
N GLU A 180 -14.37 18.54 -10.19
CA GLU A 180 -13.18 19.37 -9.92
C GLU A 180 -12.52 19.04 -8.58
N TRP A 181 -13.32 18.83 -7.54
CA TRP A 181 -12.83 18.43 -6.21
C TRP A 181 -12.07 17.09 -6.26
N ALA A 182 -12.47 16.15 -7.13
CA ALA A 182 -11.81 14.87 -7.28
C ALA A 182 -10.46 15.03 -8.00
N ARG A 183 -10.36 15.98 -8.95
CA ARG A 183 -9.09 16.35 -9.58
C ARG A 183 -8.13 16.97 -8.57
N SER A 184 -8.59 17.92 -7.75
CA SER A 184 -7.77 18.52 -6.68
C SER A 184 -7.31 17.48 -5.66
N LEU A 185 -8.22 16.59 -5.24
CA LEU A 185 -7.88 15.49 -4.33
C LEU A 185 -6.82 14.57 -4.92
N TYR A 186 -6.91 14.23 -6.21
CA TYR A 186 -5.88 13.45 -6.90
C TYR A 186 -4.52 14.16 -6.90
N GLN A 187 -4.47 15.45 -7.24
CA GLN A 187 -3.23 16.22 -7.27
C GLN A 187 -2.55 16.26 -5.89
N GLU A 188 -3.32 16.54 -4.84
CA GLU A 188 -2.81 16.54 -3.46
C GLU A 188 -2.31 15.16 -3.02
N LEU A 189 -3.07 14.11 -3.34
CA LEU A 189 -2.71 12.73 -3.00
C LEU A 189 -1.43 12.29 -3.70
N TYR A 190 -1.35 12.50 -5.01
CA TYR A 190 -0.23 12.03 -5.80
C TYR A 190 1.06 12.81 -5.46
N GLU A 191 0.97 14.13 -5.32
CA GLU A 191 2.12 14.95 -4.88
C GLU A 191 2.56 14.57 -3.46
N GLY A 192 1.62 14.38 -2.54
CA GLY A 192 1.91 13.90 -1.18
C GLY A 192 2.60 12.54 -1.16
N LEU A 193 2.14 11.59 -1.97
CA LEU A 193 2.78 10.28 -2.15
C LEU A 193 4.18 10.41 -2.74
N ARG A 194 4.38 11.27 -3.76
CA ARG A 194 5.71 11.50 -4.38
C ARG A 194 6.70 12.08 -3.39
N LYS A 195 6.27 13.08 -2.62
CA LYS A 195 7.07 13.68 -1.54
C LYS A 195 7.47 12.63 -0.50
N LEU A 196 6.51 11.85 -0.01
CA LEU A 196 6.77 10.78 0.97
C LEU A 196 7.70 9.70 0.40
N SER A 197 7.49 9.27 -0.85
CA SER A 197 8.35 8.32 -1.55
C SER A 197 9.79 8.82 -1.64
N THR A 198 9.98 10.11 -1.97
CA THR A 198 11.30 10.75 -2.03
C THR A 198 11.98 10.73 -0.66
N GLN A 199 11.24 11.05 0.40
CA GLN A 199 11.74 11.01 1.77
C GLN A 199 12.13 9.60 2.21
N LEU A 200 11.33 8.58 1.86
CA LEU A 200 11.64 7.18 2.17
C LEU A 200 12.92 6.70 1.46
N LYS A 201 13.15 7.16 0.22
CA LYS A 201 14.35 6.84 -0.56
C LYS A 201 15.60 7.56 -0.03
N SER A 202 15.46 8.76 0.52
CA SER A 202 16.57 9.52 1.11
C SER A 202 16.92 9.11 2.54
N ALA A 203 16.16 8.19 3.15
CA ALA A 203 16.43 7.74 4.52
C ALA A 203 17.76 6.97 4.61
N GLN A 204 18.50 7.16 5.70
CA GLN A 204 19.81 6.51 5.93
C GLN A 204 19.72 4.97 5.88
N THR A 205 18.58 4.42 6.31
CA THR A 205 18.29 2.99 6.22
C THR A 205 17.04 2.76 5.38
N PRO A 206 17.17 2.68 4.04
CA PRO A 206 16.04 2.42 3.16
C PRO A 206 15.33 1.13 3.58
N LYS A 207 14.00 1.20 3.66
CA LYS A 207 13.14 0.05 3.95
C LYS A 207 12.37 -0.31 2.69
N PRO A 208 12.78 -1.35 1.95
CA PRO A 208 12.12 -1.70 0.69
C PRO A 208 10.64 -2.01 0.88
N GLU A 209 10.22 -2.50 2.05
CA GLU A 209 8.81 -2.73 2.38
C GLU A 209 7.97 -1.44 2.43
N LEU A 210 8.55 -0.30 2.83
CA LEU A 210 7.87 1.00 2.83
C LEU A 210 7.78 1.58 1.42
N SER A 211 8.84 1.43 0.63
CA SER A 211 8.84 1.86 -0.77
C SER A 211 7.89 1.02 -1.63
N LEU A 212 7.87 -0.30 -1.42
CA LEU A 212 6.89 -1.23 -1.98
C LEU A 212 5.46 -0.78 -1.70
N LEU A 213 5.18 -0.37 -0.46
CA LEU A 213 3.86 0.12 -0.07
C LEU A 213 3.54 1.49 -0.69
N SER A 214 4.52 2.39 -0.76
CA SER A 214 4.37 3.70 -1.40
C SER A 214 4.01 3.56 -2.88
N ASP A 215 4.75 2.75 -3.63
CA ASP A 215 4.46 2.51 -5.05
C ASP A 215 3.14 1.73 -5.24
N PHE A 216 2.77 0.86 -4.30
CA PHE A 216 1.43 0.27 -4.31
C PHE A 216 0.32 1.32 -4.19
N PHE A 217 0.45 2.30 -3.29
CA PHE A 217 -0.54 3.38 -3.18
C PHE A 217 -0.56 4.29 -4.42
N MET A 218 0.60 4.56 -5.01
CA MET A 218 0.71 5.26 -6.30
C MET A 218 0.13 4.43 -7.46
N MET A 219 0.13 3.11 -7.39
CA MET A 219 -0.51 2.26 -8.39
C MET A 219 -2.03 2.31 -8.27
N ILE A 220 -2.57 2.04 -7.08
CA ILE A 220 -4.04 1.89 -6.89
C ILE A 220 -4.82 3.21 -7.01
N ILE A 221 -4.16 4.37 -6.97
CA ILE A 221 -4.81 5.62 -7.35
C ILE A 221 -5.10 5.66 -8.87
N HIS A 222 -4.28 5.01 -9.70
CA HIS A 222 -4.40 4.98 -11.16
C HIS A 222 -5.17 3.77 -11.72
N VAL A 223 -5.42 2.73 -10.93
CA VAL A 223 -6.15 1.51 -11.39
C VAL A 223 -7.22 1.04 -10.41
N SER A 224 -8.30 0.49 -10.95
CA SER A 224 -9.40 -0.09 -10.16
C SER A 224 -9.08 -1.55 -9.92
N LEU A 225 -8.72 -1.91 -8.68
CA LEU A 225 -8.42 -3.31 -8.39
C LEU A 225 -9.67 -4.19 -8.49
N ASP A 226 -10.87 -3.65 -8.26
CA ASP A 226 -12.11 -4.43 -8.47
C ASP A 226 -12.32 -4.76 -9.95
N ASP A 227 -12.07 -3.82 -10.87
CA ASP A 227 -12.21 -4.09 -12.31
C ASP A 227 -11.13 -5.05 -12.81
N VAL A 228 -9.88 -4.89 -12.37
CA VAL A 228 -8.79 -5.84 -12.68
C VAL A 228 -9.10 -7.23 -12.13
N GLN A 229 -9.66 -7.35 -10.92
CA GLN A 229 -10.08 -8.64 -10.37
C GLN A 229 -11.30 -9.24 -11.09
N ARG A 230 -12.24 -8.41 -11.58
CA ARG A 230 -13.35 -8.88 -12.43
C ARG A 230 -12.83 -9.41 -13.75
N LEU A 231 -11.88 -8.72 -14.38
CA LEU A 231 -11.18 -9.19 -15.58
C LEU A 231 -10.55 -10.57 -15.36
N ALA A 232 -9.93 -10.80 -14.21
CA ALA A 232 -9.37 -12.09 -13.79
C ALA A 232 -10.43 -13.20 -13.53
N GLY A 233 -11.71 -12.94 -13.77
CA GLY A 233 -12.79 -13.94 -13.68
C GLY A 233 -13.36 -14.14 -12.26
N ARG A 234 -12.97 -13.30 -11.28
CA ARG A 234 -13.36 -13.49 -9.87
C ARG A 234 -14.88 -13.43 -9.64
N LYS A 235 -15.64 -12.80 -10.54
CA LYS A 235 -17.10 -12.68 -10.50
C LYS A 235 -17.81 -13.45 -11.63
N GLY A 236 -17.10 -14.34 -12.32
CA GLY A 236 -17.61 -15.12 -13.45
C GLY A 236 -17.39 -14.46 -14.82
N ASP A 237 -17.68 -15.21 -15.88
CA ASP A 237 -17.28 -14.87 -17.26
C ASP A 237 -17.98 -13.63 -17.82
N GLU A 238 -19.25 -13.42 -17.44
CA GLU A 238 -20.03 -12.25 -17.87
C GLU A 238 -19.40 -10.95 -17.36
N GLU A 239 -19.05 -10.91 -16.06
CA GLU A 239 -18.41 -9.75 -15.45
C GLU A 239 -16.97 -9.56 -15.96
N SER A 240 -16.25 -10.65 -16.26
CA SER A 240 -14.93 -10.57 -16.91
C SER A 240 -15.01 -9.93 -18.30
N ARG A 241 -16.02 -10.27 -19.10
CA ARG A 241 -16.24 -9.66 -20.42
C ARG A 241 -16.57 -8.17 -20.33
N ARG A 242 -17.41 -7.78 -19.36
CA ARG A 242 -17.73 -6.37 -19.12
C ARG A 242 -16.51 -5.58 -18.65
N ALA A 243 -15.74 -6.13 -17.71
CA ALA A 243 -14.51 -5.52 -17.23
C ALA A 243 -13.47 -5.38 -18.36
N THR A 244 -13.37 -6.37 -19.25
CA THR A 244 -12.53 -6.30 -20.46
C THR A 244 -12.90 -5.08 -21.30
N GLN A 245 -14.17 -4.96 -21.69
CA GLN A 245 -14.64 -3.86 -22.55
C GLN A 245 -14.43 -2.49 -21.90
N LEU A 246 -14.71 -2.39 -20.60
CA LEU A 246 -14.52 -1.17 -19.82
C LEU A 246 -13.04 -0.77 -19.79
N LEU A 247 -12.16 -1.68 -19.38
CA LEU A 247 -10.73 -1.39 -19.26
C LEU A 247 -10.08 -1.10 -20.61
N GLU A 248 -10.47 -1.80 -21.68
CA GLU A 248 -9.98 -1.56 -23.05
C GLU A 248 -10.40 -0.18 -23.57
N SER A 249 -11.64 0.26 -23.29
CA SER A 249 -12.17 1.50 -23.83
C SER A 249 -11.85 2.75 -23.00
N THR A 250 -11.79 2.64 -21.66
CA THR A 250 -11.68 3.81 -20.78
C THR A 250 -10.36 3.93 -20.02
N TRP A 251 -9.70 2.82 -19.70
CA TRP A 251 -8.48 2.84 -18.87
C TRP A 251 -7.21 2.73 -19.70
N LEU A 252 -7.13 1.72 -20.58
CA LEU A 252 -5.94 1.44 -21.38
C LEU A 252 -5.46 2.64 -22.22
N PRO A 253 -6.33 3.43 -22.89
CA PRO A 253 -5.87 4.55 -23.71
C PRO A 253 -5.30 5.72 -22.90
N GLY A 254 -5.69 5.84 -21.63
CA GLY A 254 -5.33 6.97 -20.76
C GLY A 254 -3.92 6.87 -20.16
N PRO A 255 -3.32 8.01 -19.73
CA PRO A 255 -2.06 8.00 -18.98
C PRO A 255 -2.14 7.18 -17.69
N GLU A 256 -3.31 7.05 -17.08
CA GLU A 256 -3.53 6.30 -15.86
C GLU A 256 -3.10 4.83 -15.98
N SER A 257 -3.30 4.19 -17.13
CA SER A 257 -2.84 2.82 -17.34
C SER A 257 -1.32 2.70 -17.31
N ARG A 258 -0.62 3.69 -17.87
CA ARG A 258 0.85 3.74 -17.94
C ARG A 258 1.46 4.04 -16.58
N TYR A 259 0.90 4.99 -15.84
CA TYR A 259 1.27 5.26 -14.45
C TYR A 259 1.02 4.04 -13.55
N ALA A 260 -0.13 3.37 -13.69
CA ALA A 260 -0.41 2.14 -12.96
C ALA A 260 0.60 1.02 -13.28
N ALA A 261 0.92 0.80 -14.56
CA ALA A 261 1.90 -0.20 -14.99
C ALA A 261 3.30 0.13 -14.46
N TRP A 262 3.73 1.39 -14.52
CA TRP A 262 5.01 1.85 -13.98
C TRP A 262 5.12 1.56 -12.48
N HIS A 263 4.16 2.05 -11.68
CA HIS A 263 4.20 1.82 -10.23
C HIS A 263 4.08 0.34 -9.87
N ALA A 264 3.33 -0.46 -10.64
CA ALA A 264 3.30 -1.91 -10.47
C ALA A 264 4.68 -2.55 -10.72
N GLY A 265 5.41 -2.09 -11.74
CA GLY A 265 6.81 -2.49 -11.97
C GLY A 265 7.72 -2.16 -10.80
N GLN A 266 7.55 -0.97 -10.20
CA GLN A 266 8.31 -0.57 -9.02
C GLN A 266 7.96 -1.38 -7.76
N VAL A 267 6.70 -1.79 -7.61
CA VAL A 267 6.32 -2.77 -6.57
C VAL A 267 7.11 -4.07 -6.74
N LEU A 268 7.28 -4.58 -7.98
CA LEU A 268 8.07 -5.78 -8.23
C LEU A 268 9.56 -5.58 -7.94
N ARG A 269 10.12 -4.42 -8.31
CA ARG A 269 11.52 -4.06 -7.98
C ARG A 269 11.74 -4.10 -6.47
N TYR A 270 10.92 -3.40 -5.69
CA TYR A 270 11.06 -3.38 -4.24
C TYR A 270 10.75 -4.72 -3.57
N ALA A 271 9.93 -5.57 -4.19
CA ALA A 271 9.68 -6.92 -3.71
C ALA A 271 10.93 -7.82 -3.80
N GLN A 272 11.79 -7.61 -4.80
CA GLN A 272 13.06 -8.30 -4.93
C GLN A 272 14.08 -7.85 -3.87
N GLU A 273 14.00 -6.59 -3.45
CA GLU A 273 14.86 -6.01 -2.41
C GLU A 273 14.36 -6.32 -0.98
N CYS A 274 13.12 -6.77 -0.83
CA CYS A 274 12.53 -7.08 0.47
C CYS A 274 13.32 -8.14 1.24
N THR A 275 13.40 -7.96 2.55
CA THR A 275 14.09 -8.91 3.42
C THR A 275 13.50 -10.32 3.28
N PRO A 276 14.30 -11.39 3.35
CA PRO A 276 13.79 -12.74 3.23
C PRO A 276 12.63 -12.99 4.20
N THR A 277 11.61 -13.71 3.73
CA THR A 277 10.38 -14.08 4.46
C THR A 277 9.42 -12.93 4.79
N THR A 278 9.61 -11.72 4.25
CA THR A 278 8.69 -10.59 4.46
C THR A 278 7.61 -10.42 3.41
N LEU A 279 7.71 -11.09 2.26
CA LEU A 279 6.62 -11.18 1.27
C LEU A 279 5.55 -12.18 1.74
N ARG A 280 4.88 -11.84 2.85
CA ARG A 280 3.80 -12.60 3.49
C ARG A 280 2.64 -11.69 3.86
N GLY A 281 1.46 -12.28 4.08
CA GLY A 281 0.27 -11.52 4.47
C GLY A 281 -0.03 -10.40 3.46
N PHE A 282 -0.20 -9.18 3.97
CA PHE A 282 -0.52 -8.03 3.12
C PHE A 282 0.58 -7.68 2.09
N ASN A 283 1.87 -7.85 2.42
CA ASN A 283 2.94 -7.57 1.45
C ASN A 283 2.86 -8.53 0.25
N ALA A 284 2.50 -9.80 0.47
CA ALA A 284 2.27 -10.74 -0.62
C ALA A 284 1.05 -10.35 -1.46
N MET A 285 -0.02 -9.88 -0.82
CA MET A 285 -1.19 -9.35 -1.54
C MET A 285 -0.85 -8.13 -2.40
N VAL A 286 0.00 -7.22 -1.91
CA VAL A 286 0.46 -6.06 -2.68
C VAL A 286 1.18 -6.48 -3.96
N VAL A 287 2.13 -7.42 -3.86
CA VAL A 287 2.85 -7.95 -5.03
C VAL A 287 1.90 -8.66 -6.00
N TYR A 288 0.97 -9.45 -5.48
CA TYR A 288 -0.05 -10.10 -6.29
C TYR A 288 -0.93 -9.10 -7.04
N LEU A 289 -1.43 -8.06 -6.36
CA LEU A 289 -2.28 -7.04 -6.98
C LEU A 289 -1.52 -6.24 -8.05
N ALA A 290 -0.25 -5.92 -7.81
CA ALA A 290 0.62 -5.30 -8.82
C ALA A 290 0.84 -6.21 -10.04
N SER A 291 1.03 -7.51 -9.82
CA SER A 291 1.13 -8.48 -10.91
C SER A 291 -0.14 -8.58 -11.73
N LEU A 292 -1.32 -8.51 -11.10
CA LEU A 292 -2.60 -8.48 -11.80
C LEU A 292 -2.76 -7.20 -12.63
N THR A 293 -2.29 -6.06 -12.13
CA THR A 293 -2.30 -4.79 -12.88
C THR A 293 -1.42 -4.88 -14.12
N LEU A 294 -0.20 -5.42 -14.01
CA LEU A 294 0.69 -5.64 -15.15
C LEU A 294 0.13 -6.67 -16.14
N TRP A 295 -0.44 -7.76 -15.62
CA TRP A 295 -1.13 -8.76 -16.45
C TRP A 295 -2.29 -8.15 -17.24
N ALA A 296 -3.15 -7.36 -16.57
CA ALA A 296 -4.26 -6.68 -17.22
C ALA A 296 -3.75 -5.71 -18.30
N TYR A 297 -2.76 -4.88 -17.97
CA TYR A 297 -2.16 -3.96 -18.94
C TYR A 297 -1.61 -4.73 -20.16
N GLY A 298 -0.78 -5.75 -19.94
CA GLY A 298 -0.17 -6.55 -21.00
C GLY A 298 -1.18 -7.29 -21.88
N LEU A 299 -2.18 -7.92 -21.27
CA LEU A 299 -3.25 -8.63 -21.97
C LEU A 299 -4.03 -7.69 -22.91
N LEU A 300 -4.41 -6.52 -22.42
CA LEU A 300 -5.20 -5.56 -23.18
C LEU A 300 -4.36 -4.87 -24.26
N SER A 301 -3.11 -4.52 -23.96
CA SER A 301 -2.16 -3.99 -24.95
C SER A 301 -1.87 -4.95 -26.09
N GLN A 302 -1.74 -6.26 -25.83
CA GLN A 302 -1.53 -7.26 -26.88
C GLN A 302 -2.72 -7.31 -27.85
N ARG A 303 -3.95 -7.16 -27.34
CA ARG A 303 -5.18 -7.21 -28.16
C ARG A 303 -5.33 -6.00 -29.06
N THR A 304 -4.92 -4.82 -28.59
CA THR A 304 -4.99 -3.57 -29.37
C THR A 304 -3.84 -3.44 -30.37
N ALA A 305 -2.66 -4.00 -30.07
CA ALA A 305 -1.47 -3.91 -30.91
C ALA A 305 -1.46 -4.84 -32.14
N ASN A 306 -2.39 -5.80 -32.25
CA ASN A 306 -2.50 -6.72 -33.40
C ASN A 306 -2.80 -6.05 -34.75
N GLY A 307 -2.91 -4.71 -34.81
CA GLY A 307 -3.11 -3.92 -36.03
C GLY A 307 -1.93 -3.06 -36.49
N ASP A 308 -0.91 -2.79 -35.65
CA ASP A 308 0.17 -1.85 -35.99
C ASP A 308 1.48 -2.16 -35.24
N GLN A 309 2.27 -3.10 -35.75
CA GLN A 309 3.63 -3.34 -35.23
C GLN A 309 4.60 -2.31 -35.80
N GLY A 310 4.69 -1.17 -35.12
CA GLY A 310 5.76 -0.20 -35.34
C GLY A 310 7.13 -0.80 -35.01
N MET A 311 7.82 -1.31 -36.03
CA MET A 311 9.26 -1.63 -35.98
C MET A 311 10.04 -0.39 -35.48
N GLY A 312 10.71 -0.50 -34.33
CA GLY A 312 11.69 0.51 -33.86
C GLY A 312 11.35 1.28 -32.58
N GLN A 313 10.34 0.90 -31.80
CA GLN A 313 10.12 1.52 -30.49
C GLN A 313 11.20 1.13 -29.47
N GLU A 314 11.71 2.12 -28.75
CA GLU A 314 12.71 1.96 -27.70
C GLU A 314 12.14 1.11 -26.54
N VAL A 315 12.89 0.10 -26.12
CA VAL A 315 12.49 -0.81 -25.02
C VAL A 315 12.79 -0.11 -23.70
N LEU A 316 11.81 -0.04 -22.81
CA LEU A 316 11.97 0.56 -21.49
C LEU A 316 11.63 -0.44 -20.38
N SER A 317 12.39 -0.41 -19.28
CA SER A 317 12.17 -1.29 -18.13
C SER A 317 11.30 -0.59 -17.08
N LEU A 318 10.19 -1.22 -16.67
CA LEU A 318 9.27 -0.67 -15.67
C LEU A 318 9.71 -0.94 -14.22
N ASN A 319 10.58 -1.90 -14.00
CA ASN A 319 11.10 -2.29 -12.68
C ASN A 319 12.55 -1.85 -12.48
N GLU A 320 12.90 -0.69 -13.03
CA GLU A 320 14.20 -0.01 -12.90
C GLU A 320 13.98 1.45 -12.42
N PRO A 321 15.03 2.19 -12.03
CA PRO A 321 14.90 3.61 -11.69
C PRO A 321 14.28 4.45 -12.82
N GLU A 322 13.66 5.58 -12.47
CA GLU A 322 13.04 6.49 -13.44
C GLU A 322 14.07 7.07 -14.41
N THR A 323 13.80 6.96 -15.70
CA THR A 323 14.62 7.48 -16.80
C THR A 323 13.84 8.47 -17.65
N ARG A 324 14.52 9.14 -18.59
CA ARG A 324 13.85 10.04 -19.54
C ARG A 324 12.84 9.28 -20.40
N GLU A 325 13.18 8.04 -20.77
CA GLU A 325 12.37 7.13 -21.56
C GLU A 325 11.12 6.72 -20.78
N THR A 326 11.24 6.48 -19.47
CA THR A 326 10.10 6.28 -18.57
C THR A 326 9.17 7.50 -18.60
N THR A 327 9.70 8.73 -18.47
CA THR A 327 8.86 9.93 -18.49
C THR A 327 8.15 10.09 -19.84
N MET A 328 8.82 9.82 -20.96
CA MET A 328 8.20 9.85 -22.30
C MET A 328 7.09 8.79 -22.44
N PHE A 329 7.29 7.60 -21.88
CA PHE A 329 6.24 6.58 -21.81
C PHE A 329 5.05 7.05 -20.99
N LEU A 330 5.27 7.56 -19.79
CA LEU A 330 4.20 8.02 -18.90
C LEU A 330 3.37 9.13 -19.54
N GLU A 331 4.01 10.14 -20.11
CA GLU A 331 3.33 11.32 -20.66
C GLU A 331 2.78 11.09 -22.08
N LEU A 332 3.56 10.49 -22.97
CA LEU A 332 3.27 10.41 -24.41
C LEU A 332 2.86 9.01 -24.89
N GLY A 333 2.97 7.98 -24.04
CA GLY A 333 2.70 6.60 -24.43
C GLY A 333 3.71 6.03 -25.41
N GLN A 334 4.92 6.61 -25.48
CA GLN A 334 5.99 6.17 -26.37
C GLN A 334 6.86 5.11 -25.71
N GLY A 335 7.28 4.10 -26.50
CA GLY A 335 8.18 3.03 -26.08
C GLY A 335 7.46 1.72 -25.72
N ASN A 336 8.24 0.64 -25.65
CA ASN A 336 7.72 -0.71 -25.39
C ASN A 336 7.99 -1.12 -23.93
N PRO A 337 6.99 -1.07 -23.03
CA PRO A 337 7.16 -1.37 -21.62
C PRO A 337 7.53 -2.85 -21.42
N SER A 338 8.62 -3.08 -20.71
CA SER A 338 9.19 -4.40 -20.45
C SER A 338 9.59 -4.53 -18.97
N LEU A 339 9.80 -5.77 -18.52
CA LEU A 339 10.34 -6.08 -17.19
C LEU A 339 11.70 -6.75 -17.33
N SER A 340 12.64 -6.31 -16.50
CA SER A 340 13.95 -6.94 -16.37
C SER A 340 13.87 -8.11 -15.38
N SER A 341 14.30 -9.29 -15.80
CA SER A 341 14.34 -10.47 -14.92
C SER A 341 15.65 -10.53 -14.11
N PRO A 342 15.62 -10.88 -12.81
CA PRO A 342 16.82 -11.18 -12.04
C PRO A 342 17.47 -12.47 -12.53
N GLU A 343 18.59 -12.32 -13.24
CA GLU A 343 19.65 -13.31 -13.47
C GLU A 343 19.38 -14.54 -14.36
N GLY A 344 20.14 -14.57 -15.45
CA GLY A 344 20.41 -15.73 -16.31
C GLY A 344 21.34 -15.34 -17.48
N LEU A 345 22.62 -15.05 -17.22
CA LEU A 345 23.70 -14.73 -18.19
C LEU A 345 23.48 -13.58 -19.21
N ARG A 346 22.25 -13.08 -19.39
CA ARG A 346 21.88 -11.88 -20.14
C ARG A 346 20.70 -11.21 -19.43
N LEU A 347 20.67 -9.88 -19.38
CA LEU A 347 19.47 -9.13 -19.03
C LEU A 347 18.39 -9.50 -20.05
N GLN A 348 17.45 -10.35 -19.65
CA GLN A 348 16.29 -10.67 -20.47
C GLN A 348 15.21 -9.63 -20.12
N LEU A 349 15.00 -8.69 -21.04
CA LEU A 349 13.85 -7.79 -20.98
C LEU A 349 12.67 -8.49 -21.64
N GLU A 350 11.63 -8.73 -20.84
CA GLU A 350 10.39 -9.33 -21.31
C GLU A 350 9.33 -8.24 -21.47
N PRO A 351 8.78 -8.02 -22.69
CA PRO A 351 7.68 -7.08 -22.88
C PRO A 351 6.50 -7.41 -21.97
N VAL A 352 5.86 -6.38 -21.40
CA VAL A 352 4.69 -6.58 -20.51
C VAL A 352 3.52 -7.23 -21.28
N SER A 353 3.45 -7.03 -22.60
CA SER A 353 2.51 -7.74 -23.49
C SER A 353 2.68 -9.26 -23.47
N ASN A 354 3.88 -9.77 -23.14
CA ASN A 354 4.09 -11.15 -22.74
C ASN A 354 3.69 -11.33 -21.27
N TYR A 355 2.39 -11.20 -20.98
CA TYR A 355 1.86 -11.26 -19.63
C TYR A 355 2.11 -12.61 -18.94
N VAL A 356 2.35 -13.70 -19.70
CA VAL A 356 2.73 -15.00 -19.15
C VAL A 356 4.13 -14.95 -18.51
N ALA A 357 5.07 -14.24 -19.13
CA ALA A 357 6.39 -14.00 -18.56
C ALA A 357 6.32 -13.12 -17.30
N VAL A 358 5.46 -12.09 -17.30
CA VAL A 358 5.18 -11.26 -16.11
C VAL A 358 4.72 -12.12 -14.92
N LEU A 359 3.73 -13.00 -15.13
CA LEU A 359 3.22 -13.90 -14.10
C LEU A 359 4.30 -14.89 -13.61
N SER A 360 5.17 -15.36 -14.51
CA SER A 360 6.28 -16.26 -14.17
C SER A 360 7.34 -15.56 -13.33
N LEU A 361 7.71 -14.32 -13.66
CA LEU A 361 8.62 -13.49 -12.90
C LEU A 361 8.11 -13.28 -11.46
N VAL A 362 6.82 -13.02 -11.29
CA VAL A 362 6.24 -12.80 -9.95
C VAL A 362 6.29 -14.06 -9.09
N LYS A 363 6.04 -15.24 -9.67
CA LYS A 363 6.21 -16.52 -8.99
C LYS A 363 7.67 -16.76 -8.58
N LEU A 364 8.63 -16.34 -9.42
CA LEU A 364 10.06 -16.38 -9.10
C LEU A 364 10.40 -15.45 -7.93
N ILE A 365 9.90 -14.20 -7.94
CA ILE A 365 10.09 -13.24 -6.83
C ILE A 365 9.58 -13.82 -5.51
N PHE A 366 8.37 -14.40 -5.51
CA PHE A 366 7.86 -15.08 -4.32
C PHE A 366 8.78 -16.21 -3.88
N ARG A 367 9.21 -17.09 -4.80
CA ARG A 367 10.07 -18.22 -4.45
C ARG A 367 11.41 -17.77 -3.85
N GLN A 368 12.04 -16.76 -4.45
CA GLN A 368 13.34 -16.22 -4.03
C GLN A 368 13.28 -15.56 -2.65
N ASN A 369 12.13 -15.01 -2.25
CA ASN A 369 11.98 -14.43 -0.90
C ASN A 369 11.99 -15.49 0.22
N TYR A 370 11.86 -16.78 -0.10
CA TYR A 370 11.93 -17.89 0.87
C TYR A 370 13.19 -18.76 0.61
N PRO A 371 14.29 -18.56 1.34
CA PRO A 371 15.62 -19.09 0.98
C PRO A 371 15.72 -20.62 1.04
N VAL A 372 14.85 -21.29 1.78
CA VAL A 372 14.85 -22.76 1.87
C VAL A 372 14.06 -23.33 0.70
N ALA A 373 14.78 -23.72 -0.36
CA ALA A 373 14.21 -24.18 -1.64
C ALA A 373 13.27 -25.41 -1.53
N ASN A 374 13.43 -26.23 -0.49
CA ASN A 374 12.65 -27.45 -0.27
C ASN A 374 11.49 -27.29 0.71
N GLU A 375 11.32 -26.12 1.34
CA GLU A 375 10.19 -25.84 2.23
C GLU A 375 9.02 -25.21 1.47
N ALA A 376 7.81 -25.57 1.92
CA ALA A 376 6.57 -24.96 1.46
C ALA A 376 6.55 -23.46 1.80
N MET A 377 6.00 -22.65 0.89
CA MET A 377 5.79 -21.23 1.16
C MET A 377 4.57 -21.07 2.08
N PRO A 378 4.37 -19.92 2.75
CA PRO A 378 3.15 -19.70 3.52
C PRO A 378 1.89 -19.95 2.68
N PRO A 379 0.82 -20.56 3.25
CA PRO A 379 -0.34 -21.02 2.47
C PRO A 379 -1.00 -19.95 1.60
N LEU A 380 -1.02 -18.69 2.07
CA LEU A 380 -1.49 -17.56 1.28
C LEU A 380 -0.65 -17.37 0.02
N VAL A 381 0.68 -17.38 0.13
CA VAL A 381 1.61 -17.16 -1.00
C VAL A 381 1.46 -18.29 -2.02
N GLU A 382 1.36 -19.54 -1.57
CA GLU A 382 1.11 -20.67 -2.47
C GLU A 382 -0.22 -20.54 -3.20
N SER A 383 -1.28 -20.10 -2.50
CA SER A 383 -2.58 -19.83 -3.10
C SER A 383 -2.50 -18.74 -4.16
N LEU A 384 -1.76 -17.65 -3.91
CA LEU A 384 -1.56 -16.56 -4.88
C LEU A 384 -0.77 -17.08 -6.10
N CYS A 385 0.31 -17.83 -5.90
CA CYS A 385 1.08 -18.45 -6.99
C CYS A 385 0.23 -19.40 -7.86
N ARG A 386 -0.72 -20.12 -7.26
CA ARG A 386 -1.66 -20.97 -7.98
C ARG A 386 -2.61 -20.15 -8.84
N GLN A 387 -3.21 -19.10 -8.26
CA GLN A 387 -4.10 -18.17 -8.99
C GLN A 387 -3.38 -17.51 -10.17
N LEU A 388 -2.11 -17.11 -10.00
CA LEU A 388 -1.30 -16.59 -11.11
C LEU A 388 -1.06 -17.66 -12.19
N GLY A 389 -0.92 -18.93 -11.82
CA GLY A 389 -0.81 -20.04 -12.77
C GLY A 389 -2.10 -20.30 -13.56
N ASP A 390 -3.26 -20.21 -12.91
CA ASP A 390 -4.57 -20.40 -13.57
C ASP A 390 -4.81 -19.33 -14.66
N LEU A 391 -4.33 -18.10 -14.44
CA LEU A 391 -4.38 -17.01 -15.42
C LEU A 391 -3.48 -17.25 -16.65
N GLN A 392 -2.43 -18.07 -16.52
CA GLN A 392 -1.58 -18.45 -17.66
C GLN A 392 -2.31 -19.41 -18.60
N GLY A 393 -3.05 -20.39 -18.05
CA GLY A 393 -3.75 -21.41 -18.84
C GLY A 393 -5.15 -21.02 -19.33
N GLY A 394 -5.86 -20.15 -18.61
CA GLY A 394 -7.27 -19.83 -18.89
C GLY A 394 -7.55 -19.08 -20.19
N LEU A 395 -6.55 -18.39 -20.77
CA LEU A 395 -6.72 -17.60 -22.00
C LEU A 395 -6.44 -18.38 -23.29
N GLU A 396 -5.72 -19.50 -23.25
CA GLU A 396 -5.55 -20.38 -24.41
C GLU A 396 -6.90 -20.96 -24.86
N GLY A 397 -7.80 -21.28 -23.93
CA GLY A 397 -9.17 -21.71 -24.24
C GLY A 397 -10.04 -20.62 -24.89
N TYR A 398 -9.79 -19.35 -24.58
CA TYR A 398 -10.56 -18.21 -25.13
C TYR A 398 -10.11 -17.84 -26.55
N VAL A 399 -8.85 -18.10 -26.90
CA VAL A 399 -8.32 -17.91 -28.27
C VAL A 399 -8.80 -19.03 -29.20
N VAL A 400 -8.85 -20.28 -28.72
CA VAL A 400 -9.36 -21.42 -29.49
C VAL A 400 -10.86 -21.29 -29.80
N MET A 401 -11.64 -20.67 -28.90
CA MET A 401 -13.08 -20.41 -29.15
C MET A 401 -13.36 -19.28 -30.16
N LYS A 402 -12.37 -18.43 -30.48
CA LYS A 402 -12.49 -17.42 -31.54
C LYS A 402 -11.97 -17.90 -32.90
N THR A 403 -11.36 -19.08 -32.96
CA THR A 403 -10.82 -19.67 -34.20
C THR A 403 -11.63 -20.88 -34.70
N LEU A 404 -12.82 -21.11 -34.15
CA LEU A 404 -13.81 -22.09 -34.63
C LEU A 404 -15.08 -21.41 -35.14
#